data_AF-A0A7T0FZ32-F1
#
_entry.id   AF-A0A7T0FZ32-F1
#
_cell.length_a   1.000
_cell.length_b   1.000
_cell.length_c   1.000
_cell.angle_alpha   90.00
_cell.angle_beta   90.00
_cell.angle_gamma   90.00
#
_symmetry.space_group_name_H-M   'P 1'
#
loop_
_entity.id
_entity.type
_entity.pdbx_description
1 polymer ?
#
loop_
_entity_poly.entity_id
_entity_poly.type
_entity_poly.pdbx_seq_one_letter_code
_entity_poly.pdbx_strand_id
1 'polypeptide(L)'
;MGLARGLGKSAFLVNALILILIYLLVVSPALAKEPRHLIKLNKVSFDAPVKVFQDSPVTLKNDWGFSLHQTSISQIESGAEIARIQTVMAGQTVSLEFPREGEYSICYFLSPEQQPEKERCFSLNVVPLKTA
;
A
#
# COMPACT_ATOMS: atom_id res chain seq x y z
N MET A 1 -33.53 2.37 -62.44
CA MET A 1 -32.60 1.81 -61.43
C MET A 1 -32.04 2.96 -60.62
N GLY A 2 -32.45 3.12 -59.37
CA GLY A 2 -31.97 4.18 -58.50
C GLY A 2 -32.15 3.76 -57.05
N LEU A 3 -31.12 3.14 -56.47
CA LEU A 3 -31.06 2.80 -55.05
C LEU A 3 -29.59 2.65 -54.68
N ALA A 4 -29.02 3.68 -54.04
CA ALA A 4 -27.89 3.55 -53.10
C ALA A 4 -27.52 4.93 -52.54
N ARG A 5 -28.27 5.42 -51.56
CA ARG A 5 -27.77 6.45 -50.62
C ARG A 5 -28.23 6.06 -49.22
N GLY A 6 -27.37 5.34 -48.48
CA GLY A 6 -27.76 4.87 -47.15
C GLY A 6 -26.67 4.32 -46.25
N LEU A 7 -25.37 4.51 -46.53
CA LEU A 7 -24.30 3.84 -45.76
C LEU A 7 -23.25 4.74 -45.11
N GLY A 8 -23.37 6.08 -45.20
CA GLY A 8 -22.34 6.99 -44.69
C GLY A 8 -22.52 7.50 -43.26
N LYS A 9 -23.75 7.49 -42.71
CA LYS A 9 -24.05 8.17 -41.43
C LYS A 9 -23.90 7.26 -40.21
N SER A 10 -24.18 5.97 -40.34
CA SER A 10 -24.13 5.02 -39.21
C SER A 10 -22.70 4.73 -38.75
N ALA A 11 -21.73 4.62 -39.66
CA ALA A 11 -20.33 4.36 -39.30
C ALA A 11 -19.70 5.51 -38.51
N PHE A 12 -20.11 6.76 -38.80
CA PHE A 12 -19.59 7.95 -38.12
C PHE A 12 -20.10 8.06 -36.69
N LEU A 13 -21.38 7.73 -36.47
CA LEU A 13 -22.00 7.71 -35.14
C LEU A 13 -21.40 6.62 -34.25
N VAL A 14 -21.10 5.45 -34.81
CA VAL A 14 -20.45 4.35 -34.08
C VAL A 14 -19.04 4.72 -33.64
N ASN A 15 -18.24 5.34 -34.53
CA ASN A 15 -16.88 5.78 -34.19
C ASN A 15 -16.85 6.90 -33.13
N ALA A 16 -17.79 7.85 -33.19
CA ALA A 16 -17.90 8.89 -32.17
C ALA A 16 -18.25 8.31 -30.79
N LEU A 17 -19.12 7.30 -30.75
CA LEU A 17 -19.53 6.64 -29.50
C LEU A 17 -18.37 5.86 -28.87
N ILE A 18 -17.55 5.19 -29.69
CA ILE A 18 -16.35 4.46 -29.25
C ILE A 18 -15.33 5.43 -28.65
N LEU A 19 -15.08 6.57 -29.30
CA LEU A 19 -14.14 7.58 -28.80
C LEU A 19 -14.59 8.20 -27.47
N ILE A 20 -15.90 8.42 -27.28
CA ILE A 20 -16.46 8.91 -26.02
C ILE A 20 -16.33 7.85 -24.92
N LEU A 21 -16.57 6.58 -25.23
CA LEU A 21 -16.39 5.48 -24.26
C LEU A 21 -14.93 5.35 -23.81
N ILE A 22 -13.97 5.49 -24.74
CA ILE A 22 -12.54 5.48 -24.42
C ILE A 22 -12.19 6.67 -23.52
N TYR A 23 -12.72 7.86 -23.81
CA TYR A 23 -12.47 9.05 -22.98
C TYR A 23 -13.03 8.88 -21.56
N LEU A 24 -14.22 8.31 -21.39
CA LEU A 24 -14.82 8.04 -20.08
C LEU A 24 -14.04 6.99 -19.27
N LEU A 25 -13.44 6.00 -19.93
CA LEU A 25 -12.56 5.01 -19.30
C LEU A 25 -11.22 5.59 -18.86
N VAL A 26 -10.65 6.53 -19.64
CA VAL A 26 -9.35 7.15 -19.33
C VAL A 26 -9.47 8.23 -18.24
N VAL A 27 -10.61 8.93 -18.15
CA VAL A 27 -10.84 10.05 -17.22
C VAL A 27 -11.66 9.63 -15.99
N SER A 28 -11.66 8.35 -15.64
CA SER A 28 -12.05 7.97 -14.28
C SER A 28 -10.79 8.03 -13.41
N PRO A 29 -10.50 9.15 -12.71
CA PRO A 29 -9.56 9.07 -11.61
C PRO A 29 -10.21 8.12 -10.62
N ALA A 30 -9.74 6.88 -10.60
CA ALA A 30 -9.98 5.99 -9.48
C ALA A 30 -9.52 6.79 -8.27
N LEU A 31 -10.48 7.32 -7.51
CA LEU A 31 -10.24 8.05 -6.29
C LEU A 31 -9.69 6.99 -5.33
N ALA A 32 -8.39 6.75 -5.40
CA ALA A 32 -7.69 5.82 -4.55
C ALA A 32 -7.82 6.40 -3.15
N LYS A 33 -8.82 5.89 -2.42
CA LYS A 33 -9.10 6.28 -1.05
C LYS A 33 -7.84 6.00 -0.26
N GLU A 34 -7.16 7.06 0.17
CA GLU A 34 -5.90 6.92 0.90
C GLU A 34 -6.17 6.03 2.12
N PRO A 35 -5.38 4.95 2.32
CA PRO A 35 -5.68 3.98 3.36
C PRO A 35 -5.66 4.69 4.72
N ARG A 36 -6.71 4.52 5.51
CA ARG A 36 -6.92 5.21 6.80
C ARG A 36 -5.77 4.99 7.81
N HIS A 37 -4.95 3.97 7.60
CA HIS A 37 -3.79 3.63 8.44
C HIS A 37 -2.56 3.32 7.56
N LEU A 38 -2.06 4.34 6.86
CA LEU A 38 -0.83 4.25 6.08
C LEU A 38 0.41 4.54 6.93
N ILE A 39 1.26 3.54 7.12
CA ILE A 39 2.60 3.68 7.70
C ILE A 39 3.61 3.79 6.57
N LYS A 40 4.27 4.95 6.43
CA LYS A 40 5.32 5.15 5.44
C LYS A 40 6.69 4.86 6.06
N LEU A 41 7.40 3.89 5.50
CA LEU A 41 8.79 3.62 5.81
C LEU A 41 9.65 4.65 5.08
N ASN A 42 10.18 5.64 5.80
CA ASN A 42 11.06 6.66 5.25
C ASN A 42 12.12 7.10 6.28
N LYS A 43 12.90 8.12 5.91
CA LYS A 43 14.08 8.59 6.61
C LYS A 43 13.80 9.23 7.98
N VAL A 44 12.55 9.51 8.32
CA VAL A 44 12.18 10.25 9.54
C VAL A 44 11.91 9.25 10.66
N SER A 45 12.70 9.35 11.73
CA SER A 45 12.37 8.72 13.00
C SER A 45 10.96 9.14 13.39
N PHE A 46 10.08 8.17 13.63
CA PHE A 46 8.84 8.49 14.30
C PHE A 46 9.22 8.83 15.75
N ASP A 47 9.30 10.13 16.05
CA ASP A 47 9.62 10.63 17.40
C ASP A 47 8.57 10.21 18.44
N ALA A 48 7.43 9.68 17.99
CA ALA A 48 6.41 9.05 18.82
C ALA A 48 5.95 7.72 18.20
N PRO A 49 5.62 6.70 19.01
CA PRO A 49 5.13 5.42 18.51
C PRO A 49 3.81 5.61 17.74
N VAL A 50 3.74 5.05 16.54
CA VAL A 50 2.56 5.12 15.68
C VAL A 50 1.44 4.28 16.31
N LYS A 51 0.28 4.90 16.57
CA LYS A 51 -0.90 4.19 17.09
C LYS A 51 -1.72 3.60 15.95
N VAL A 52 -2.01 2.30 16.05
CA VAL A 52 -2.91 1.59 15.12
C VAL A 52 -3.95 0.80 15.92
N PHE A 53 -5.09 0.51 15.31
CA PHE A 53 -6.14 -0.27 15.96
C PHE A 53 -5.97 -1.77 15.68
N GLN A 54 -6.22 -2.57 16.71
CA GLN A 54 -6.36 -4.02 16.58
C GLN A 54 -7.43 -4.36 15.53
N ASP A 55 -7.21 -5.46 14.80
CA ASP A 55 -8.12 -5.99 13.77
C ASP A 55 -8.46 -5.00 12.63
N SER A 56 -7.72 -3.90 12.54
CA SER A 56 -7.82 -2.95 11.43
C SER A 56 -6.71 -3.22 10.42
N PRO A 57 -7.00 -3.19 9.10
CA PRO A 57 -5.97 -3.25 8.09
C PRO A 57 -5.07 -2.02 8.17
N VAL A 58 -3.77 -2.27 8.27
CA VAL A 58 -2.69 -1.28 8.27
C VAL A 58 -1.90 -1.44 6.98
N THR A 59 -1.72 -0.37 6.23
CA THR A 59 -0.91 -0.40 5.01
C THR A 59 0.50 0.09 5.34
N LEU A 60 1.48 -0.80 5.19
CA LEU A 60 2.90 -0.46 5.24
C LEU A 60 3.38 -0.11 3.84
N LYS A 61 3.94 1.08 3.62
CA LYS A 61 4.50 1.49 2.32
C LYS A 61 6.00 1.70 2.44
N ASN A 62 6.76 1.06 1.56
CA ASN A 62 8.15 1.44 1.36
C ASN A 62 8.21 2.74 0.55
N ASP A 63 8.49 3.85 1.23
CA ASP A 63 8.60 5.18 0.61
C ASP A 63 10.06 5.57 0.33
N TRP A 64 10.99 4.62 0.48
CA TRP A 64 12.36 4.77 0.02
C TRP A 64 12.46 4.62 -1.51
N GLY A 65 13.48 5.25 -2.09
CA GLY A 65 13.84 5.06 -3.50
C GLY A 65 14.54 3.74 -3.81
N PHE A 66 14.59 2.80 -2.86
CA PHE A 66 15.27 1.50 -2.97
C PHE A 66 14.52 0.42 -2.18
N SER A 67 14.86 -0.84 -2.44
CA SER A 67 14.24 -1.99 -1.78
C SER A 67 14.68 -2.15 -0.33
N LEU A 68 13.74 -2.53 0.52
CA LEU A 68 14.03 -2.96 1.90
C LEU A 68 14.15 -4.47 1.93
N HIS A 69 15.03 -4.98 2.78
CA HIS A 69 15.35 -6.40 2.87
C HIS A 69 15.09 -6.92 4.27
N GLN A 70 14.70 -8.21 4.34
CA GLN A 70 14.45 -8.93 5.58
C GLN A 70 13.58 -8.13 6.57
N THR A 71 12.47 -7.58 6.08
CA THR A 71 11.54 -6.81 6.91
C THR A 71 10.83 -7.75 7.86
N SER A 72 11.13 -7.65 9.16
CA SER A 72 10.49 -8.42 10.23
C SER A 72 9.48 -7.55 10.97
N ILE A 73 8.41 -8.18 11.40
CA ILE A 73 7.43 -7.59 12.31
C ILE A 73 7.32 -8.52 13.51
N SER A 74 7.61 -7.99 14.70
CA SER A 74 7.63 -8.77 15.93
C SER A 74 6.91 -8.03 17.05
N GLN A 75 6.28 -8.78 17.96
CA GLN A 75 5.75 -8.22 19.19
C GLN A 75 6.89 -8.02 20.19
N ILE A 76 7.02 -6.82 20.77
CA ILE A 76 8.18 -6.43 21.58
C ILE A 76 8.23 -7.23 22.89
N GLU A 77 7.11 -7.34 23.60
CA GLU A 77 7.06 -8.01 24.91
C GLU A 77 7.34 -9.51 24.84
N SER A 78 6.78 -10.20 23.85
CA SER A 78 6.91 -11.65 23.70
C SER A 78 8.11 -12.06 22.84
N GLY A 79 8.67 -11.13 22.07
CA GLY A 79 9.67 -11.41 21.04
C GLY A 79 9.14 -12.23 19.86
N ALA A 80 7.84 -12.51 19.80
CA ALA A 80 7.25 -13.36 18.77
C ALA A 80 7.25 -12.62 17.42
N GLU A 81 7.93 -13.21 16.43
CA GLU A 81 7.86 -12.77 15.04
C GLU A 81 6.50 -13.14 14.46
N ILE A 82 5.74 -12.14 14.00
CA ILE A 82 4.42 -12.33 13.40
C ILE A 82 4.48 -12.38 11.88
N ALA A 83 5.48 -11.73 11.27
CA ALA A 83 5.69 -11.79 9.83
C ALA A 83 7.14 -11.47 9.48
N ARG A 84 7.60 -12.06 8.37
CA ARG A 84 8.88 -11.74 7.75
C ARG A 84 8.73 -11.68 6.24
N ILE A 85 9.19 -10.58 5.67
CA ILE A 85 9.09 -10.27 4.24
C ILE A 85 10.50 -10.12 3.71
N GLN A 86 10.87 -10.97 2.76
CA GLN A 86 12.25 -11.01 2.30
C GLN A 86 12.68 -9.73 1.59
N THR A 87 11.78 -9.14 0.80
CA THR A 87 12.04 -7.89 0.11
C THR A 87 10.75 -7.10 -0.07
N VAL A 88 10.82 -5.81 0.26
CA VAL A 88 9.76 -4.83 -0.01
C VAL A 88 10.32 -3.84 -1.02
N MET A 89 9.84 -3.89 -2.26
CA MET A 89 10.34 -3.04 -3.35
C MET A 89 10.04 -1.56 -3.10
N ALA A 90 10.81 -0.68 -3.72
CA ALA A 90 10.55 0.76 -3.68
C ALA A 90 9.12 1.07 -4.15
N GLY A 91 8.36 1.85 -3.35
CA GLY A 91 6.97 2.20 -3.62
C GLY A 91 5.94 1.10 -3.32
N GLN A 92 6.37 -0.12 -3.00
CA GLN A 92 5.47 -1.23 -2.69
C GLN A 92 4.72 -1.01 -1.38
N THR A 93 3.47 -1.46 -1.36
CA THR A 93 2.63 -1.52 -0.16
C THR A 93 2.39 -2.95 0.28
N VAL A 94 2.33 -3.16 1.59
CA VAL A 94 1.99 -4.44 2.24
C VAL A 94 0.84 -4.17 3.21
N SER A 95 -0.20 -4.99 3.15
CA SER A 95 -1.30 -4.94 4.13
C SER A 95 -0.95 -5.83 5.32
N LEU A 96 -1.08 -5.29 6.52
CA LEU A 96 -0.85 -5.97 7.78
C LEU A 96 -2.10 -5.86 8.64
N GLU A 97 -2.36 -6.89 9.44
CA GLU A 97 -3.42 -6.88 10.45
C GLU A 97 -2.79 -7.34 11.77
N PHE A 98 -3.14 -6.67 12.86
CA PHE A 98 -2.61 -6.95 14.19
C PHE A 98 -3.73 -7.54 15.06
N PRO A 99 -3.71 -8.85 15.32
CA PRO A 99 -4.82 -9.54 16.00
C PRO A 99 -4.82 -9.35 17.52
N ARG A 100 -3.79 -8.71 18.08
CA ARG A 100 -3.65 -8.47 19.53
C ARG A 100 -3.15 -7.05 19.77
N GLU A 101 -3.59 -6.47 20.88
CA GLU A 101 -3.04 -5.22 21.38
C GLU A 101 -1.61 -5.40 21.91
N GLY A 102 -0.86 -4.30 21.97
CA GLY A 102 0.50 -4.26 22.52
C GLY A 102 1.48 -3.52 21.62
N GLU A 103 2.74 -3.54 22.02
CA GLU A 103 3.83 -2.91 21.27
C GLU A 103 4.47 -3.88 20.29
N TYR A 104 4.67 -3.41 19.05
CA TYR A 104 5.32 -4.18 17.99
C TYR A 104 6.47 -3.37 17.40
N SER A 105 7.51 -4.06 16.96
CA SER A 105 8.61 -3.49 16.19
C SER A 105 8.51 -3.93 14.74
N ILE A 106 8.79 -3.00 13.83
CA ILE A 106 9.01 -3.30 12.41
C ILE A 106 10.48 -2.97 12.14
N CYS A 107 11.26 -3.99 11.78
CA CYS A 107 12.68 -3.87 11.53
C CYS A 107 13.01 -4.25 10.09
N TYR A 108 14.01 -3.61 9.48
CA TYR A 108 14.42 -3.89 8.11
C TYR A 108 15.86 -3.47 7.83
N PHE A 109 16.43 -4.04 6.77
CA PHE A 109 17.77 -3.71 6.27
C PHE A 109 17.68 -2.93 4.95
N LEU A 110 18.59 -1.96 4.77
CA LEU A 110 18.67 -1.15 3.55
C LEU A 110 19.46 -1.84 2.42
N SER A 111 20.16 -2.92 2.72
CA SER A 111 20.97 -3.68 1.75
C SER A 111 20.96 -5.16 2.11
N PRO A 112 20.94 -6.07 1.11
CA PRO A 112 20.87 -7.51 1.33
C PRO A 112 22.17 -8.10 1.91
N GLU A 113 23.29 -7.39 1.83
CA GLU A 113 24.61 -7.87 2.22
C GLU A 113 24.94 -7.62 3.71
N GLN A 114 23.98 -7.27 4.57
CA GLN A 114 24.30 -6.52 5.80
C GLN A 114 23.99 -7.18 7.16
N GLN A 115 24.91 -6.81 8.07
CA GLN A 115 25.09 -7.13 9.49
C GLN A 115 24.06 -6.41 10.39
N PRO A 116 23.79 -6.93 11.62
CA PRO A 116 22.77 -6.39 12.54
C PRO A 116 22.91 -4.90 12.89
N GLU A 117 24.11 -4.30 12.80
CA GLU A 117 24.34 -2.88 13.12
C GLU A 117 23.69 -1.88 12.16
N LYS A 118 23.16 -2.33 11.02
CA LYS A 118 22.47 -1.49 10.03
C LYS A 118 20.96 -1.72 9.97
N GLU A 119 20.44 -2.55 10.87
CA GLU A 119 19.01 -2.76 11.04
C GLU A 119 18.34 -1.45 11.49
N ARG A 120 17.24 -1.10 10.83
CA ARG A 120 16.41 0.05 11.19
C ARG A 120 15.11 -0.48 11.75
N CYS A 121 14.81 -0.11 12.98
CA CYS A 121 13.58 -0.47 13.65
C CYS A 121 12.77 0.77 14.00
N PHE A 122 11.45 0.64 13.97
CA PHE A 122 10.54 1.60 14.61
C PHE A 122 9.42 0.84 15.30
N SER A 123 8.90 1.47 16.36
CA SER A 123 7.86 0.88 17.19
C SER A 123 6.48 1.39 16.78
N LEU A 124 5.51 0.48 16.79
CA LEU A 124 4.10 0.80 16.73
C LEU A 124 3.41 0.35 18.02
N ASN A 125 2.32 1.03 18.36
CA ASN A 125 1.47 0.67 19.48
C ASN A 125 0.09 0.28 18.94
N VAL A 126 -0.26 -0.99 19.07
CA VAL A 126 -1.56 -1.53 18.71
C VAL A 126 -2.49 -1.37 19.90
N VAL A 127 -3.53 -0.55 19.74
CA VAL A 127 -4.54 -0.29 20.77
C VAL A 127 -5.84 -1.00 20.41
N PRO A 128 -6.67 -1.39 21.39
CA PRO A 128 -7.92 -2.06 21.13
C PRO A 128 -8.83 -1.12 20.32
N LEU A 129 -9.55 -1.69 19.35
CA LEU A 129 -10.59 -0.97 18.65
C LEU A 129 -11.66 -0.60 19.69
N LYS A 130 -11.74 0.68 20.07
CA LYS A 130 -12.80 1.13 20.98
C LYS A 130 -14.15 0.92 20.29
N THR A 131 -14.81 -0.18 20.61
CA THR A 131 -16.26 -0.33 20.44
C THR A 131 -16.91 0.61 21.45
N ALA A 132 -17.45 1.72 20.94
CA ALA A 132 -18.36 2.59 21.67
C ALA A 132 -19.72 1.88 21.90
#